data_AF-W9X213-F1
#
_entry.id   AF-W9X213-F1
#
_cell.length_a   1.000
_cell.length_b   1.000
_cell.length_c   1.000
_cell.angle_alpha   90.00
_cell.angle_beta   90.00
_cell.angle_gamma   90.00
#
_symmetry.space_group_name_H-M   'P 1'
#
loop_
_entity.id
_entity.type
_entity.pdbx_description
1 polymer ?
#
loop_
_entity_poly.entity_id
_entity_poly.type
_entity_poly.pdbx_seq_one_letter_code
_entity_poly.pdbx_strand_id
1 'polypeptide(L)'
;MASKQAASSLQQCLRTFWASRRATCSYRTVRRSPQHSRLASTQSQSFFYRSGACALWMPRLRQPTRHFTTTLVARKDESSSPSSSSTSAPEPQSRLYTFTDMQFVASSPDPNRIIIDVREPSELKSTGKIPGSRNLPIKSAADGFFLGPEEFEERFGWEKPSQDDEVIFYCKAGVRSQAAARLAGQADFGGKIGEFPGSWSEWAEKGGEVESVD
;
A
#
# COMPACT_ATOMS: atom_id res chain seq x y z
N MET A 1 9.26 -60.76 -21.07
CA MET A 1 10.27 -60.13 -20.20
C MET A 1 11.46 -59.74 -21.08
N ALA A 2 11.69 -58.45 -21.31
CA ALA A 2 12.98 -57.82 -21.64
C ALA A 2 12.76 -56.40 -22.18
N SER A 3 12.02 -55.59 -21.42
CA SER A 3 12.00 -54.14 -21.51
C SER A 3 13.30 -53.61 -20.91
N LYS A 4 14.31 -53.29 -21.75
CA LYS A 4 15.55 -52.59 -21.33
C LYS A 4 16.45 -52.19 -22.52
N GLN A 5 15.92 -51.46 -23.50
CA GLN A 5 16.75 -50.74 -24.48
C GLN A 5 16.06 -49.44 -24.90
N ALA A 6 16.24 -48.36 -24.13
CA ALA A 6 15.93 -46.99 -24.57
C ALA A 6 16.49 -45.94 -23.59
N ALA A 7 17.68 -46.16 -23.02
CA ALA A 7 18.27 -45.25 -22.05
C ALA A 7 19.76 -45.03 -22.33
N SER A 8 20.11 -44.36 -23.44
CA SER A 8 21.45 -43.75 -23.62
C SER A 8 21.58 -42.86 -24.87
N SER A 9 20.71 -41.85 -25.11
CA SER A 9 20.95 -40.97 -26.27
C SER A 9 20.36 -39.56 -26.26
N LEU A 10 20.05 -38.95 -25.10
CA LEU A 10 19.64 -37.53 -25.07
C LEU A 10 20.20 -36.75 -23.86
N GLN A 11 21.44 -37.04 -23.50
CA GLN A 11 22.28 -36.14 -22.70
C GLN A 11 23.56 -35.78 -23.47
N GLN A 12 23.40 -35.06 -24.58
CA GLN A 12 24.49 -34.34 -25.23
C GLN A 12 23.94 -33.35 -26.26
N CYS A 13 23.62 -32.13 -25.80
CA CYS A 13 23.88 -30.85 -26.50
C CYS A 13 23.41 -29.67 -25.63
N LEU A 14 23.74 -29.68 -24.34
CA LEU A 14 23.93 -28.45 -23.56
C LEU A 14 25.38 -28.04 -23.78
N ARG A 15 25.61 -26.98 -24.58
CA ARG A 15 26.81 -26.11 -24.67
C ARG A 15 26.94 -25.59 -26.10
N THR A 16 26.38 -24.41 -26.39
CA THR A 16 26.93 -23.33 -27.25
C THR A 16 25.82 -22.37 -27.67
N PHE A 17 25.53 -21.38 -26.84
CA PHE A 17 24.92 -20.12 -27.32
C PHE A 17 25.43 -18.97 -26.43
N TRP A 18 26.75 -18.81 -26.42
CA TRP A 18 27.45 -17.67 -25.84
C TRP A 18 28.15 -16.96 -27.00
N ALA A 19 27.44 -16.08 -27.69
CA ALA A 19 28.07 -15.09 -28.57
C ALA A 19 27.14 -13.92 -28.87
N SER A 20 27.61 -12.74 -28.46
CA SER A 20 27.37 -11.47 -29.15
C SER A 20 26.07 -10.72 -28.83
N ARG A 21 26.16 -9.80 -27.85
CA ARG A 21 25.67 -8.41 -27.94
C ARG A 21 26.22 -7.60 -26.76
N ARG A 22 27.54 -7.37 -26.76
CA ARG A 22 28.14 -6.25 -26.00
C ARG A 22 28.09 -5.02 -26.92
N ALA A 23 27.00 -4.27 -26.85
CA ALA A 23 26.97 -2.92 -27.41
C ALA A 23 27.55 -1.97 -26.36
N THR A 24 28.81 -1.58 -26.55
CA THR A 24 29.46 -0.50 -25.81
C THR A 24 28.82 0.82 -26.22
N CYS A 25 27.90 1.34 -25.39
CA CYS A 25 27.39 2.69 -25.55
C CYS A 25 28.43 3.67 -24.99
N SER A 26 29.21 4.27 -25.89
CA SER A 26 30.17 5.33 -25.57
C SER A 26 29.40 6.60 -25.20
N TYR A 27 29.37 6.91 -23.91
CA TYR A 27 28.84 8.16 -23.39
C TYR A 27 29.77 9.30 -23.82
N ARG A 28 29.31 10.08 -24.80
CA ARG A 28 30.00 11.29 -25.24
C ARG A 28 29.86 12.36 -24.17
N THR A 29 30.93 12.60 -23.43
CA THR A 29 31.07 13.66 -22.44
C THR A 29 31.03 15.03 -23.10
N VAL A 30 29.90 15.74 -22.96
CA VAL A 30 29.82 17.17 -23.30
C VAL A 30 30.31 17.96 -22.09
N ARG A 31 31.57 18.42 -22.17
CA ARG A 31 32.12 19.46 -21.29
C ARG A 31 31.33 20.75 -21.51
N ARG A 32 30.60 21.23 -20.50
CA ARG A 32 30.19 22.64 -20.41
C ARG A 32 31.06 23.34 -19.38
N SER A 33 31.81 24.33 -19.88
CA SER A 33 32.67 25.22 -19.11
C SER A 33 31.87 26.11 -18.15
N PRO A 34 32.46 26.52 -17.02
CA PRO A 34 31.84 27.44 -16.06
C PRO A 34 32.06 28.89 -16.49
N GLN A 35 31.01 29.71 -16.42
CA GLN A 35 31.13 31.17 -16.56
C GLN A 35 30.47 31.86 -15.37
N HIS A 36 31.36 32.34 -14.51
CA HIS A 36 31.37 33.60 -13.78
C HIS A 36 30.05 34.34 -13.47
N SER A 37 29.97 34.66 -12.17
CA SER A 37 29.66 35.99 -11.61
C SER A 37 28.20 36.46 -11.64
N ARG A 38 27.63 36.66 -10.45
CA ARG A 38 27.62 37.98 -9.77
C ARG A 38 26.88 37.86 -8.44
N LEU A 39 27.59 38.25 -7.38
CA LEU A 39 27.01 38.57 -6.09
C LEU A 39 26.24 39.88 -6.24
N ALA A 40 24.95 39.87 -5.90
CA ALA A 40 24.16 41.09 -5.72
C ALA A 40 23.65 41.11 -4.28
N SER A 41 24.41 41.81 -3.45
CA SER A 41 24.00 42.34 -2.16
C SER A 41 22.93 43.41 -2.37
N THR A 42 21.77 43.24 -1.73
CA THR A 42 20.82 44.32 -1.40
C THR A 42 20.24 43.97 -0.03
N GLN A 43 20.88 44.45 1.03
CA GLN A 43 20.43 45.60 1.83
C GLN A 43 18.92 45.62 2.12
N SER A 44 18.63 45.34 3.40
CA SER A 44 17.85 46.18 4.32
C SER A 44 16.49 46.68 3.83
N GLN A 45 15.44 46.18 4.49
CA GLN A 45 14.55 47.07 5.24
C GLN A 45 13.67 46.27 6.21
N SER A 46 14.03 46.41 7.48
CA SER A 46 13.17 46.15 8.63
C SER A 46 12.04 47.18 8.64
N PHE A 47 10.86 46.78 8.17
CA PHE A 47 9.63 47.54 8.41
C PHE A 47 9.05 47.15 9.77
N PHE A 48 9.45 47.91 10.79
CA PHE A 48 8.66 48.13 11.98
C PHE A 48 7.39 48.88 11.57
N TYR A 49 6.26 48.19 11.48
CA TYR A 49 4.95 48.84 11.52
C TYR A 49 4.28 48.55 12.86
N ARG A 50 4.54 49.51 13.74
CA ARG A 50 3.63 50.16 14.69
C ARG A 50 2.29 49.47 14.93
N SER A 51 2.10 49.12 16.20
CA SER A 51 0.85 48.82 16.89
C SER A 51 -0.33 49.69 16.43
N GLY A 52 -1.41 49.01 16.08
CA GLY A 52 -2.75 49.58 15.93
C GLY A 52 -3.78 48.57 16.42
N ALA A 53 -3.99 48.52 17.73
CA ALA A 53 -5.07 47.76 18.34
C ALA A 53 -6.41 48.44 17.99
N CYS A 54 -7.06 48.00 16.91
CA CYS A 54 -8.42 48.37 16.62
C CYS A 54 -9.35 47.36 17.29
N ALA A 55 -9.78 47.69 18.51
CA ALA A 55 -10.82 46.97 19.23
C ALA A 55 -12.17 47.19 18.54
N LEU A 56 -12.44 46.39 17.50
CA LEU A 56 -13.75 46.31 16.88
C LEU A 56 -14.65 45.39 17.71
N TRP A 57 -15.51 46.06 18.45
CA TRP A 57 -16.73 45.61 19.11
C TRP A 57 -17.47 44.53 18.31
N MET A 58 -17.34 43.27 18.72
CA MET A 58 -18.23 42.20 18.26
C MET A 58 -19.54 42.26 19.06
N PRO A 59 -20.73 42.38 18.43
CA PRO A 59 -21.98 42.21 19.14
C PRO A 59 -22.06 40.77 19.64
N ARG A 60 -22.17 40.59 20.97
CA ARG A 60 -22.41 39.30 21.61
C ARG A 60 -23.70 38.70 21.07
N LEU A 61 -23.57 37.70 20.19
CA LEU A 61 -24.66 36.79 19.87
C LEU A 61 -25.05 36.07 21.17
N ARG A 62 -26.24 36.41 21.68
CA ARG A 62 -26.87 35.70 22.79
C ARG A 62 -27.04 34.24 22.39
N GLN A 63 -26.31 33.36 23.04
CA GLN A 63 -26.57 31.94 22.93
C GLN A 63 -27.94 31.64 23.54
N PRO A 64 -28.83 30.91 22.86
CA PRO A 64 -30.08 30.47 23.46
C PRO A 64 -29.76 29.51 24.60
N THR A 65 -30.16 29.87 25.81
CA THR A 65 -30.13 29.00 26.99
C THR A 65 -31.10 27.86 26.75
N ARG A 66 -30.58 26.72 26.27
CA ARG A 66 -31.33 25.46 26.25
C ARG A 66 -31.41 24.96 27.67
N HIS A 67 -32.59 25.09 28.29
CA HIS A 67 -32.88 24.39 29.52
C HIS A 67 -32.86 22.89 29.23
N PHE A 68 -31.83 22.22 29.76
CA PHE A 68 -31.68 20.77 29.67
C PHE A 68 -32.52 20.15 30.78
N THR A 69 -33.78 19.82 30.48
CA THR A 69 -34.60 19.00 31.36
C THR A 69 -34.10 17.57 31.24
N THR A 70 -33.28 17.12 32.19
CA THR A 70 -32.82 15.73 32.24
C THR A 70 -33.96 14.85 32.72
N THR A 71 -34.74 14.29 31.79
CA THR A 71 -35.60 13.14 32.11
C THR A 71 -34.71 11.91 32.19
N LEU A 72 -34.35 11.53 33.42
CA LEU A 72 -33.72 10.25 33.72
C LEU A 72 -34.73 9.14 33.42
N VAL A 73 -34.62 8.53 32.24
CA VAL A 73 -35.23 7.23 31.97
C VAL A 73 -34.20 6.18 32.38
N ALA A 74 -34.50 5.45 33.45
CA ALA A 74 -33.72 4.28 33.87
C ALA A 74 -33.71 3.26 32.73
N ARG A 75 -32.55 3.04 32.11
CA ARG A 75 -32.34 1.91 31.21
C ARG A 75 -31.92 0.72 32.06
N LYS A 76 -32.76 -0.31 32.01
CA LYS A 76 -32.54 -1.64 32.55
C LYS A 76 -31.29 -2.24 31.87
N ASP A 77 -30.25 -2.50 32.66
CA ASP A 77 -29.08 -3.26 32.24
C ASP A 77 -29.49 -4.73 32.06
N GLU A 78 -29.83 -5.11 30.83
CA GLU A 78 -29.98 -6.52 30.43
C GLU A 78 -28.68 -6.95 29.74
N SER A 79 -27.79 -7.59 30.51
CA SER A 79 -26.58 -8.22 30.01
C SER A 79 -26.94 -9.34 29.04
N SER A 80 -27.01 -9.01 27.75
CA SER A 80 -27.01 -9.98 26.68
C SER A 80 -26.18 -9.39 25.56
N SER A 81 -25.04 -10.02 25.32
CA SER A 81 -24.12 -9.69 24.23
C SER A 81 -24.90 -9.54 22.93
N PRO A 82 -24.93 -8.36 22.29
CA PRO A 82 -25.44 -8.26 20.95
C PRO A 82 -24.34 -8.77 20.03
N SER A 83 -24.49 -10.00 19.53
CA SER A 83 -23.95 -10.35 18.23
C SER A 83 -24.47 -9.30 17.25
N SER A 84 -23.57 -8.46 16.76
CA SER A 84 -23.85 -7.36 15.85
C SER A 84 -24.39 -7.88 14.51
N SER A 85 -25.70 -8.09 14.42
CA SER A 85 -26.41 -8.18 13.15
C SER A 85 -26.92 -6.79 12.77
N SER A 86 -25.99 -5.92 12.36
CA SER A 86 -26.35 -4.71 11.64
C SER A 86 -26.81 -5.11 10.25
N THR A 87 -28.06 -4.79 9.91
CA THR A 87 -28.56 -4.70 8.54
C THR A 87 -27.73 -3.64 7.80
N SER A 88 -26.63 -4.05 7.20
CA SER A 88 -25.84 -3.28 6.25
C SER A 88 -25.98 -3.93 4.89
N ALA A 89 -25.92 -3.12 3.82
CA ALA A 89 -25.80 -3.59 2.44
C ALA A 89 -24.78 -4.76 2.35
N PRO A 90 -24.93 -5.68 1.38
CA PRO A 90 -23.97 -6.75 1.18
C PRO A 90 -22.60 -6.13 0.83
N GLU A 91 -21.78 -5.87 1.84
CA GLU A 91 -20.39 -5.53 1.68
C GLU A 91 -19.69 -6.77 1.11
N PRO A 92 -18.81 -6.63 0.10
CA PRO A 92 -18.06 -7.77 -0.43
C PRO A 92 -17.26 -8.40 0.72
N GLN A 93 -17.60 -9.64 1.06
CA GLN A 93 -16.95 -10.37 2.15
C GLN A 93 -15.59 -10.87 1.66
N SER A 94 -14.52 -10.17 2.03
CA SER A 94 -13.13 -10.58 1.79
C SER A 94 -12.74 -11.77 2.66
N ARG A 95 -11.84 -12.62 2.15
CA ARG A 95 -11.26 -13.74 2.92
C ARG A 95 -10.30 -13.20 3.97
N LEU A 96 -10.51 -13.54 5.24
CA LEU A 96 -9.57 -13.21 6.32
C LEU A 96 -8.40 -14.18 6.35
N TYR A 97 -7.18 -13.65 6.39
CA TYR A 97 -5.95 -14.41 6.56
C TYR A 97 -5.45 -14.29 8.00
N THR A 98 -4.92 -15.37 8.56
CA THR A 98 -4.21 -15.36 9.83
C THR A 98 -2.70 -15.23 9.60
N PHE A 99 -1.94 -14.96 10.66
CA PHE A 99 -0.47 -14.92 10.56
C PHE A 99 0.12 -16.22 9.99
N THR A 100 -0.39 -17.38 10.42
CA THR A 100 0.09 -18.68 9.95
C THR A 100 -0.16 -18.85 8.45
N ASP A 101 -1.31 -18.41 7.96
CA ASP A 101 -1.64 -18.43 6.53
C ASP A 101 -0.69 -17.51 5.75
N MET A 102 -0.46 -16.29 6.25
CA MET A 102 0.45 -15.34 5.63
C MET A 102 1.89 -15.87 5.58
N GLN A 103 2.34 -16.55 6.64
CA GLN A 103 3.66 -17.16 6.70
C GLN A 103 3.81 -18.28 5.66
N PHE A 104 2.76 -19.10 5.49
CA PHE A 104 2.72 -20.12 4.44
C PHE A 104 2.80 -19.48 3.05
N VAL A 105 1.95 -18.49 2.77
CA VAL A 105 1.93 -17.78 1.47
C VAL A 105 3.28 -17.09 1.17
N ALA A 106 3.91 -16.49 2.17
CA ALA A 106 5.23 -15.87 2.01
C ALA A 106 6.34 -16.91 1.75
N SER A 107 6.24 -18.10 2.33
CA SER A 107 7.22 -19.19 2.17
C SER A 107 7.05 -19.95 0.85
N SER A 108 5.83 -20.03 0.32
CA SER A 108 5.50 -20.69 -0.95
C SER A 108 5.04 -19.64 -1.98
N PRO A 109 5.96 -19.07 -2.77
CA PRO A 109 5.59 -18.08 -3.78
C PRO A 109 4.81 -18.76 -4.92
N ASP A 110 3.52 -18.43 -5.05
CA ASP A 110 2.67 -18.86 -6.15
C ASP A 110 2.47 -17.70 -7.14
N PRO A 111 2.51 -17.94 -8.47
CA PRO A 111 2.34 -16.87 -9.45
C PRO A 111 0.92 -16.27 -9.45
N ASN A 112 -0.09 -17.05 -9.04
CA ASN A 112 -1.50 -16.64 -9.04
C ASN A 112 -1.92 -16.00 -7.70
N ARG A 113 -0.97 -15.75 -6.79
CA ARG A 113 -1.20 -15.10 -5.49
C ARG A 113 -0.30 -13.88 -5.36
N ILE A 114 -0.91 -12.73 -5.11
CA ILE A 114 -0.19 -11.47 -5.00
C ILE A 114 -0.48 -10.86 -3.63
N ILE A 115 0.58 -10.65 -2.86
CA ILE A 115 0.51 -9.95 -1.58
C ILE A 115 0.73 -8.46 -1.84
N ILE A 116 -0.17 -7.61 -1.35
CA ILE A 116 -0.12 -6.17 -1.56
C ILE A 116 -0.01 -5.42 -0.23
N ASP A 117 1.07 -4.64 -0.13
CA ASP A 117 1.32 -3.69 0.95
C ASP A 117 0.73 -2.33 0.61
N VAL A 118 -0.29 -1.90 1.37
CA VAL A 118 -0.98 -0.62 1.12
C VAL A 118 -0.42 0.56 1.90
N ARG A 119 0.75 0.40 2.53
CA ARG A 119 1.46 1.48 3.25
C ARG A 119 2.13 2.44 2.28
N GLU A 120 2.51 3.62 2.79
CA GLU A 120 3.28 4.58 1.98
C GLU A 120 4.71 4.07 1.75
N PRO A 121 5.32 4.34 0.58
CA PRO A 121 6.69 3.88 0.28
C PRO A 121 7.73 4.33 1.30
N SER A 122 7.53 5.49 1.94
CA SER A 122 8.40 5.98 3.02
C SER A 122 8.40 5.08 4.26
N GLU A 123 7.27 4.42 4.57
CA GLU A 123 7.16 3.46 5.67
C GLU A 123 7.98 2.19 5.35
N LEU A 124 7.89 1.70 4.10
CA LEU A 124 8.57 0.49 3.63
C LEU A 124 10.11 0.62 3.74
N LYS A 125 10.66 1.78 3.40
CA LYS A 125 12.11 2.04 3.52
C LYS A 125 12.62 1.97 4.96
N SER A 126 11.76 2.26 5.93
CA SER A 126 12.14 2.29 7.35
C SER A 126 11.96 0.94 8.03
N THR A 127 10.91 0.19 7.68
CA THR A 127 10.56 -1.07 8.36
C THR A 127 10.87 -2.32 7.56
N GLY A 128 11.04 -2.20 6.25
CA GLY A 128 10.95 -3.32 5.31
C GLY A 128 9.51 -3.70 4.98
N LYS A 129 9.35 -4.80 4.25
CA LYS A 129 8.09 -5.37 3.77
C LYS A 129 8.09 -6.89 3.94
N ILE A 130 6.92 -7.51 3.79
CA ILE A 130 6.79 -8.97 3.73
C ILE A 130 7.43 -9.44 2.41
N PRO A 131 8.23 -10.52 2.40
CA PRO A 131 8.89 -10.99 1.18
C PRO A 131 7.87 -11.31 0.08
N GLY A 132 8.20 -10.92 -1.15
CA GLY A 132 7.33 -11.14 -2.32
C GLY A 132 6.13 -10.18 -2.42
N SER A 133 5.95 -9.27 -1.46
CA SER A 133 4.89 -8.25 -1.53
C SER A 133 5.19 -7.13 -2.53
N ARG A 134 4.11 -6.63 -3.15
CA ARG A 134 4.10 -5.44 -4.02
C ARG A 134 3.49 -4.26 -3.27
N ASN A 135 3.97 -3.05 -3.53
CA ASN A 135 3.45 -1.86 -2.85
C ASN A 135 2.38 -1.16 -3.71
N LEU A 136 1.24 -0.83 -3.09
CA LEU A 136 0.16 -0.06 -3.67
C LEU A 136 -0.43 0.88 -2.61
N PRO A 137 0.13 2.10 -2.44
CA PRO A 137 -0.23 2.98 -1.34
C PRO A 137 -1.66 3.53 -1.48
N ILE A 138 -2.52 3.22 -0.51
CA ILE A 138 -3.92 3.68 -0.55
C ILE A 138 -4.08 5.18 -0.25
N LYS A 139 -3.17 5.80 0.50
CA LYS A 139 -3.34 7.20 0.94
C LYS A 139 -2.90 8.17 -0.15
N SER A 140 -1.80 7.91 -0.85
CA SER A 140 -1.32 8.72 -1.96
C SER A 140 -1.91 8.34 -3.32
N ALA A 141 -2.31 7.08 -3.53
CA ALA A 141 -2.78 6.59 -4.83
C ALA A 141 -3.99 5.65 -4.73
N ALA A 142 -5.07 6.10 -4.07
CA ALA A 142 -6.34 5.36 -3.98
C ALA A 142 -7.00 5.11 -5.35
N ASP A 143 -6.72 5.96 -6.34
CA ASP A 143 -7.19 5.86 -7.71
C ASP A 143 -6.54 4.68 -8.46
N GLY A 144 -5.39 4.18 -7.99
CA GLY A 144 -4.64 3.09 -8.61
C GLY A 144 -5.46 1.81 -8.83
N PHE A 145 -6.45 1.53 -7.99
CA PHE A 145 -7.33 0.36 -8.15
C PHE A 145 -8.18 0.43 -9.44
N PHE A 146 -8.61 1.64 -9.82
CA PHE A 146 -9.52 1.89 -10.94
C PHE A 146 -8.80 2.11 -12.28
N LEU A 147 -7.47 2.24 -12.27
CA LEU A 147 -6.68 2.44 -13.50
C LEU A 147 -6.72 1.23 -14.42
N GLY A 148 -6.54 1.49 -15.72
CA GLY A 148 -6.32 0.44 -16.71
C GLY A 148 -4.99 -0.30 -16.48
N PRO A 149 -4.81 -1.49 -17.08
CA PRO A 149 -3.59 -2.30 -16.86
C PRO A 149 -2.31 -1.58 -17.34
N GLU A 150 -2.35 -0.88 -18.46
CA GLU A 150 -1.20 -0.15 -19.03
C GLU A 150 -0.78 1.05 -18.15
N GLU A 151 -1.75 1.89 -17.76
CA GLU A 151 -1.50 3.04 -16.87
C GLU A 151 -1.03 2.58 -15.48
N PHE A 152 -1.54 1.45 -15.00
CA PHE A 152 -1.13 0.86 -13.74
C PHE A 152 0.33 0.42 -13.78
N GLU A 153 0.74 -0.27 -14.85
CA GLU A 153 2.12 -0.72 -15.02
C GLU A 153 3.09 0.46 -15.15
N GLU A 154 2.74 1.52 -15.88
CA GLU A 154 3.56 2.73 -15.97
C GLU A 154 3.77 3.40 -14.61
N ARG A 155 2.71 3.47 -13.79
CA ARG A 155 2.76 4.19 -12.51
C ARG A 155 3.40 3.39 -11.38
N PHE A 156 3.11 2.09 -11.28
CA PHE A 156 3.55 1.24 -10.18
C PHE A 156 4.72 0.31 -10.55
N GLY A 157 5.00 0.11 -11.84
CA GLY A 157 6.12 -0.70 -12.32
C GLY A 157 5.88 -2.20 -12.26
N TRP A 158 4.62 -2.65 -12.20
CA TRP A 158 4.24 -4.07 -12.23
C TRP A 158 2.84 -4.23 -12.82
N GLU A 159 2.55 -5.42 -13.34
CA GLU A 159 1.31 -5.73 -14.04
C GLU A 159 0.09 -5.75 -13.10
N LYS A 160 -1.04 -5.22 -13.55
CA LYS A 160 -2.30 -5.26 -12.80
C LYS A 160 -2.79 -6.71 -12.62
N PRO A 161 -3.21 -7.14 -11.41
CA PRO A 161 -3.73 -8.49 -11.21
C PRO A 161 -4.97 -8.78 -12.06
N SER A 162 -5.04 -10.00 -12.59
CA SER A 162 -6.18 -10.48 -13.38
C SER A 162 -7.31 -11.00 -12.48
N GLN A 163 -8.51 -11.16 -13.04
CA GLN A 163 -9.68 -11.68 -12.32
C GLN A 163 -9.56 -13.15 -11.88
N ASP A 164 -8.51 -13.86 -12.28
CA ASP A 164 -8.25 -15.23 -11.80
C ASP A 164 -7.34 -15.25 -10.56
N ASP A 165 -6.59 -14.17 -10.35
CA ASP A 165 -5.58 -14.04 -9.31
C ASP A 165 -6.21 -13.82 -7.93
N GLU A 166 -5.50 -14.31 -6.92
CA GLU A 166 -5.80 -14.07 -5.52
C GLU A 166 -4.94 -12.92 -4.99
N VAL A 167 -5.59 -11.89 -4.46
CA VAL A 167 -4.95 -10.67 -3.99
C VAL A 167 -5.15 -10.55 -2.49
N ILE A 168 -4.06 -10.42 -1.74
CA ILE A 168 -4.09 -10.33 -0.28
C ILE A 168 -3.57 -8.97 0.16
N PHE A 169 -4.42 -8.19 0.83
CA PHE A 169 -4.07 -6.86 1.31
C PHE A 169 -3.61 -6.86 2.76
N TYR A 170 -2.52 -6.17 3.04
CA TYR A 170 -2.09 -5.87 4.41
C TYR A 170 -1.58 -4.43 4.51
N CYS A 171 -1.60 -3.87 5.72
CA CYS A 171 -1.11 -2.52 5.97
C CYS A 171 -0.20 -2.48 7.20
N LYS A 172 -0.30 -1.41 8.01
CA LYS A 172 0.38 -1.33 9.31
C LYS A 172 -0.40 -2.02 10.42
N ALA A 173 -1.70 -1.74 10.55
CA ALA A 173 -2.53 -2.15 11.69
C ALA A 173 -3.96 -2.62 11.29
N GLY A 174 -4.15 -3.13 10.08
CA GLY A 174 -5.44 -3.68 9.61
C GLY A 174 -6.43 -2.70 8.99
N VAL A 175 -6.48 -1.44 9.47
CA VAL A 175 -7.55 -0.49 9.05
C VAL A 175 -7.50 -0.14 7.56
N ARG A 176 -6.30 0.14 7.03
CA ARG A 176 -6.12 0.52 5.62
C ARG A 176 -6.30 -0.67 4.68
N SER A 177 -5.93 -1.87 5.11
CA SER A 177 -6.11 -3.09 4.30
C SER A 177 -7.58 -3.43 4.10
N GLN A 178 -8.43 -3.21 5.11
CA GLN A 178 -9.88 -3.39 4.93
C GLN A 178 -10.45 -2.38 3.93
N ALA A 179 -10.04 -1.11 4.01
CA ALA A 179 -10.45 -0.11 3.03
C ALA A 179 -9.97 -0.47 1.61
N ALA A 180 -8.75 -0.99 1.48
CA ALA A 180 -8.20 -1.45 0.21
C ALA A 180 -8.99 -2.63 -0.37
N ALA A 181 -9.35 -3.62 0.45
CA ALA A 181 -10.15 -4.75 0.02
C ALA A 181 -11.52 -4.32 -0.53
N ARG A 182 -12.14 -3.30 0.09
CA ARG A 182 -13.40 -2.73 -0.40
C ARG A 182 -13.23 -2.00 -1.73
N LEU A 183 -12.19 -1.19 -1.87
CA LEU A 183 -11.88 -0.51 -3.14
C LEU A 183 -11.56 -1.52 -4.25
N ALA A 184 -10.80 -2.56 -3.93
CA ALA A 184 -10.48 -3.65 -4.85
C ALA A 184 -11.74 -4.36 -5.35
N GLY A 185 -12.70 -4.62 -4.46
CA GLY A 185 -13.99 -5.21 -4.83
C GLY A 185 -14.88 -4.30 -5.69
N GLN A 186 -14.71 -2.98 -5.59
CA GLN A 186 -15.41 -2.02 -6.46
C GLN A 186 -14.73 -1.82 -7.81
N ALA A 187 -13.42 -2.05 -7.88
CA ALA A 187 -12.61 -1.84 -9.07
C ALA A 187 -12.28 -3.14 -9.82
N ASP A 188 -12.89 -4.25 -9.42
CA ASP A 188 -12.62 -5.61 -9.93
C ASP A 188 -11.12 -5.94 -9.94
N PHE A 189 -10.43 -5.52 -8.88
CA PHE A 189 -8.99 -5.67 -8.73
C PHE A 189 -8.69 -7.08 -8.19
N GLY A 190 -8.50 -8.02 -9.11
CA GLY A 190 -8.30 -9.43 -8.81
C GLY A 190 -9.61 -10.22 -8.70
N GLY A 191 -9.51 -11.55 -8.72
CA GLY A 191 -10.67 -12.44 -8.58
C GLY A 191 -11.06 -12.74 -7.16
N LYS A 192 -10.06 -13.09 -6.35
CA LYS A 192 -10.24 -13.48 -4.95
C LYS A 192 -9.58 -12.44 -4.07
N ILE A 193 -10.38 -11.74 -3.28
CA ILE A 193 -9.91 -10.68 -2.39
C ILE A 193 -9.73 -11.24 -0.98
N GLY A 194 -8.50 -11.12 -0.48
CA GLY A 194 -8.10 -11.46 0.87
C GLY A 194 -7.63 -10.24 1.65
N GLU A 195 -7.81 -10.26 2.96
CA GLU A 195 -7.27 -9.25 3.87
C GLU A 195 -6.57 -9.89 5.06
N PHE A 196 -5.45 -9.29 5.47
CA PHE A 196 -4.72 -9.67 6.67
C PHE A 196 -4.89 -8.59 7.77
N PRO A 197 -5.83 -8.77 8.71
CA PRO A 197 -6.14 -7.76 9.74
C PRO A 197 -4.97 -7.51 10.69
N GLY A 198 -4.17 -8.54 10.99
CA GLY A 198 -2.94 -8.44 11.80
C GLY A 198 -1.90 -7.49 11.24
N SER A 199 -1.83 -7.42 9.90
CA SER A 199 -0.97 -6.48 9.17
C SER A 199 0.50 -6.54 9.62
N TRP A 200 1.28 -5.51 9.30
CA TRP A 200 2.69 -5.44 9.65
C TRP A 200 2.97 -5.53 11.15
N SER A 201 2.11 -4.97 12.02
CA SER A 201 2.32 -5.01 13.46
C SER A 201 2.39 -6.45 14.00
N GLU A 202 1.43 -7.30 13.63
CA GLU A 202 1.44 -8.71 14.06
C GLU A 202 2.62 -9.47 13.43
N TRP A 203 2.95 -9.18 12.17
CA TRP A 203 4.10 -9.79 11.49
C TRP A 203 5.42 -9.49 12.20
N ALA A 204 5.64 -8.22 12.57
CA ALA A 204 6.83 -7.77 13.27
C ALA A 204 6.90 -8.32 14.70
N GLU A 205 5.76 -8.37 15.40
CA GLU A 205 5.69 -8.92 16.77
C GLU A 205 6.04 -10.42 16.80
N LYS A 206 5.58 -11.18 15.81
CA LYS A 206 5.84 -12.61 15.70
C LYS A 206 7.17 -12.96 15.04
N GLY A 207 7.97 -11.96 14.66
CA GLY A 207 9.29 -12.15 14.05
C GLY A 207 9.25 -12.82 12.69
N GLY A 208 8.27 -12.46 11.85
CA GLY A 208 8.20 -12.93 10.46
C GLY A 208 9.39 -12.43 9.62
N GLU A 209 9.63 -13.07 8.48
CA GLU A 209 10.70 -12.70 7.56
C GLU A 209 10.49 -11.30 6.98
N VAL A 210 11.56 -10.52 6.84
CA VAL A 210 11.50 -9.13 6.37
C VAL A 210 12.43 -8.93 5.19
N GLU A 211 11.87 -8.43 4.10
CA GLU A 211 12.62 -7.96 2.93
C GLU A 211 12.86 -6.45 3.06
N SER A 212 14.12 -6.03 3.03
CA SER A 212 14.49 -4.61 3.03
C SER A 212 14.21 -3.96 1.67
N VAL A 213 13.71 -2.72 1.68
CA VAL A 213 13.46 -1.93 0.47
C VAL A 213 14.43 -0.76 0.45
N ASP A 214 15.33 -0.75 -0.55
CA ASP A 214 16.30 0.33 -0.78
C ASP A 214 15.71 1.50 -1.61
#